data_AF-A0A428X1G3-F1
#
_entry.id   AF-A0A428X1G3-F1
#
_cell.length_a   1.000
_cell.length_b   1.000
_cell.length_c   1.000
_cell.angle_alpha   90.00
_cell.angle_beta   90.00
_cell.angle_gamma   90.00
#
_symmetry.space_group_name_H-M   'P 1'
#
loop_
_entity.id
_entity.type
_entity.pdbx_description
1 polymer ?
#
loop_
_entity_poly.entity_id
_entity_poly.type
_entity_poly.pdbx_seq_one_letter_code
_entity_poly.pdbx_strand_id
1 'polypeptide(L)'
;ALEQRHIIGSDRRSFLHLADRAAAEPAVEAFFTGLAQGETLALDRLADLEAACGLDADTVRDYEPLPGCQTYPAYVSWLALNAEPVEAVIALTANFAAWGNYCAEMSRGLRRHYGFTDAACGFVDFFATPAPEVTEQALDAVQSGLDAGLRFGRRAVHHYGLLLQTYELMFWDTLAEPAVVRRPAESRRDGSRAGT
;
A
#
# COMPACT_ATOMS: atom_id res chain seq x y z
N ALA A 1 -3.62 -9.96 -5.53
CA ALA A 1 -4.77 -9.25 -6.11
C ALA A 1 -5.71 -8.76 -5.02
N LEU A 2 -6.39 -9.64 -4.28
CA LEU A 2 -7.39 -9.28 -3.26
C LEU A 2 -6.88 -8.30 -2.20
N GLU A 3 -5.76 -8.60 -1.51
CA GLU A 3 -5.19 -7.68 -0.51
C GLU A 3 -4.83 -6.30 -1.09
N GLN A 4 -4.30 -6.27 -2.32
CA GLN A 4 -3.90 -5.04 -2.98
C GLN A 4 -5.11 -4.13 -3.24
N ARG A 5 -6.30 -4.69 -3.56
CA ARG A 5 -7.52 -3.88 -3.71
C ARG A 5 -7.84 -3.08 -2.43
N HIS A 6 -7.66 -3.69 -1.26
CA HIS A 6 -7.86 -3.01 0.03
C HIS A 6 -6.80 -1.94 0.30
N ILE A 7 -5.52 -2.27 0.05
CA ILE A 7 -4.39 -1.35 0.25
C ILE A 7 -4.56 -0.11 -0.62
N ILE A 8 -4.66 -0.29 -1.93
CA ILE A 8 -4.79 0.79 -2.94
C ILE A 8 -6.03 1.66 -2.63
N GLY A 9 -7.14 1.04 -2.25
CA GLY A 9 -8.34 1.77 -1.83
C GLY A 9 -8.14 2.60 -0.56
N SER A 10 -7.36 2.11 0.41
CA SER A 10 -7.04 2.81 1.66
C SER A 10 -6.04 3.95 1.44
N ASP A 11 -4.99 3.67 0.67
CA ASP A 11 -3.93 4.62 0.34
C ASP A 11 -4.50 5.80 -0.45
N ARG A 12 -5.34 5.53 -1.46
CA ARG A 12 -6.06 6.58 -2.20
C ARG A 12 -6.80 7.55 -1.28
N ARG A 13 -7.54 7.04 -0.29
CA ARG A 13 -8.26 7.89 0.68
C ARG A 13 -7.31 8.67 1.58
N SER A 14 -6.23 8.02 2.03
CA SER A 14 -5.22 8.62 2.89
C SER A 14 -4.50 9.76 2.17
N PHE A 15 -4.16 9.58 0.88
CA PHE A 15 -3.53 10.61 0.05
C PHE A 15 -4.48 11.76 -0.26
N LEU A 16 -5.76 11.49 -0.57
CA LEU A 16 -6.76 12.56 -0.72
C LEU A 16 -6.90 13.39 0.57
N HIS A 17 -6.88 12.74 1.74
CA HIS A 17 -6.93 13.44 3.01
C HIS A 17 -5.66 14.27 3.27
N LEU A 18 -4.48 13.76 2.93
CA LEU A 18 -3.22 14.51 3.04
C LEU A 18 -3.18 15.71 2.09
N ALA A 19 -3.71 15.57 0.87
CA ALA A 19 -3.85 16.68 -0.08
C ALA A 19 -4.75 17.80 0.49
N ASP A 20 -5.90 17.44 1.07
CA ASP A 20 -6.81 18.39 1.73
C ASP A 20 -6.14 19.10 2.91
N ARG A 21 -5.41 18.36 3.75
CA ARG A 21 -4.64 18.94 4.86
C ARG A 21 -3.52 19.87 4.39
N ALA A 22 -2.94 19.60 3.23
CA ALA A 22 -1.86 20.37 2.63
C ALA A 22 -2.38 21.50 1.73
N ALA A 23 -3.66 21.86 1.75
CA ALA A 23 -4.25 22.85 0.83
C ALA A 23 -3.56 24.24 0.84
N ALA A 24 -2.84 24.59 1.90
CA ALA A 24 -2.05 25.82 2.00
C ALA A 24 -0.57 25.66 1.58
N GLU A 25 -0.16 24.46 1.19
CA GLU A 25 1.19 24.04 0.80
C GLU A 25 1.16 23.44 -0.62
N PRO A 26 1.13 24.26 -1.69
CA PRO A 26 0.81 23.80 -3.04
C PRO A 26 1.67 22.64 -3.56
N ALA A 27 2.97 22.60 -3.23
CA ALA A 27 3.84 21.51 -3.66
C ALA A 27 3.51 20.18 -2.95
N VAL A 28 3.15 20.25 -1.66
CA VAL A 28 2.77 19.07 -0.86
C VAL A 28 1.38 18.57 -1.27
N GLU A 29 0.43 19.48 -1.49
CA GLU A 29 -0.89 19.15 -2.01
C GLU A 29 -0.80 18.47 -3.38
N ALA A 30 -0.05 19.05 -4.32
CA ALA A 30 0.11 18.49 -5.66
C ALA A 30 0.72 17.09 -5.64
N PHE A 31 1.71 16.85 -4.76
CA PHE A 31 2.30 15.52 -4.57
C PHE A 31 1.26 14.48 -4.16
N PHE A 32 0.47 14.75 -3.11
CA PHE A 32 -0.55 13.81 -2.64
C PHE A 32 -1.73 13.64 -3.59
N THR A 33 -2.15 14.71 -4.27
CA THR A 33 -3.13 14.64 -5.34
C THR A 33 -2.65 13.74 -6.48
N GLY A 34 -1.38 13.84 -6.86
CA GLY A 34 -0.74 12.96 -7.85
C GLY A 34 -0.74 11.49 -7.41
N LEU A 35 -0.37 11.20 -6.16
CA LEU A 35 -0.41 9.84 -5.62
C LEU A 35 -1.84 9.26 -5.64
N ALA A 36 -2.84 10.01 -5.19
CA ALA A 36 -4.24 9.56 -5.22
C ALA A 36 -4.76 9.27 -6.64
N GLN A 37 -4.31 10.03 -7.64
CA GLN A 37 -4.59 9.74 -9.04
C GLN A 37 -3.90 8.45 -9.50
N GLY A 38 -2.64 8.25 -9.10
CA GLY A 38 -1.91 7.00 -9.32
C GLY A 38 -2.64 5.78 -8.77
N GLU A 39 -3.14 5.86 -7.53
CA GLU A 39 -3.93 4.79 -6.91
C GLU A 39 -5.23 4.50 -7.68
N THR A 40 -5.85 5.54 -8.25
CA THR A 40 -7.05 5.37 -9.10
C THR A 40 -6.70 4.58 -10.36
N LEU A 41 -5.60 4.93 -11.03
CA LEU A 41 -5.11 4.23 -12.21
C LEU A 41 -4.66 2.79 -11.91
N ALA A 42 -4.16 2.55 -10.69
CA ALA A 42 -3.78 1.24 -10.21
C ALA A 42 -5.01 0.35 -9.98
N LEU A 43 -6.09 0.87 -9.38
CA LEU A 43 -7.35 0.14 -9.23
C LEU A 43 -7.92 -0.33 -10.57
N ASP A 44 -7.87 0.53 -11.59
CA ASP A 44 -8.36 0.16 -12.93
C ASP A 44 -7.54 -1.00 -13.52
N ARG A 45 -6.22 -0.99 -13.36
CA ARG A 45 -5.30 -2.05 -13.81
C ARG A 45 -5.39 -3.33 -13.00
N LEU A 46 -5.85 -3.24 -11.74
CA LEU A 46 -5.96 -4.39 -10.85
C LEU A 46 -7.02 -5.39 -11.33
N ALA A 47 -8.04 -4.93 -12.06
CA ALA A 47 -9.10 -5.78 -12.59
C ALA A 47 -8.58 -6.89 -13.52
N ASP A 48 -7.59 -6.59 -14.36
CA ASP A 48 -6.99 -7.58 -15.27
C ASP A 48 -6.19 -8.64 -14.49
N LEU A 49 -5.51 -8.23 -13.41
CA LEU A 49 -4.81 -9.16 -12.52
C LEU A 49 -5.79 -10.08 -11.77
N GLU A 50 -6.91 -9.53 -11.28
CA GLU A 50 -7.95 -10.32 -10.60
C GLU A 50 -8.57 -11.36 -11.54
N ALA A 51 -8.90 -10.95 -12.77
CA ALA A 51 -9.41 -11.85 -13.79
C ALA A 51 -8.42 -12.97 -14.14
N ALA A 52 -7.13 -12.66 -14.26
CA ALA A 52 -6.07 -13.66 -14.49
C ALA A 52 -5.89 -14.62 -13.31
N CYS A 53 -6.19 -14.18 -12.08
CA CYS A 53 -6.27 -15.04 -10.90
C CYS A 53 -7.56 -15.89 -10.86
N GLY A 54 -8.47 -15.76 -11.83
CA GLY A 54 -9.75 -16.47 -11.86
C GLY A 54 -10.75 -15.97 -10.82
N LEU A 55 -10.61 -14.73 -10.34
CA LEU A 55 -11.48 -14.14 -9.34
C LEU A 55 -12.69 -13.48 -10.01
N ASP A 56 -13.89 -13.79 -9.54
CA ASP A 56 -15.11 -13.11 -9.95
C ASP A 56 -15.44 -11.91 -9.03
N ALA A 57 -16.38 -11.07 -9.46
CA ALA A 57 -16.73 -9.85 -8.74
C ALA A 57 -17.27 -10.11 -7.32
N ASP A 58 -17.96 -11.24 -7.12
CA ASP A 58 -18.50 -11.64 -5.82
C ASP A 58 -17.37 -12.03 -4.86
N THR A 59 -16.42 -12.85 -5.32
CA THR A 59 -15.22 -13.25 -4.57
C THR A 59 -14.41 -12.02 -4.16
N VAL A 60 -14.23 -11.06 -5.07
CA VAL A 60 -13.47 -9.86 -4.76
C VAL A 60 -14.21 -8.95 -3.78
N ARG A 61 -15.54 -8.84 -3.88
CA ARG A 61 -16.35 -8.03 -2.95
C ARG A 61 -16.38 -8.63 -1.54
N ASP A 62 -16.55 -9.95 -1.44
CA ASP A 62 -16.77 -10.65 -0.18
C ASP A 62 -15.45 -11.07 0.50
N TYR A 63 -14.31 -10.69 -0.07
CA TYR A 63 -13.01 -10.97 0.51
C TYR A 63 -12.81 -10.24 1.85
N GLU A 64 -12.47 -11.01 2.88
CA GLU A 64 -12.04 -10.45 4.17
C GLU A 64 -10.50 -10.35 4.17
N PRO A 65 -9.93 -9.14 4.34
CA PRO A 65 -8.50 -8.96 4.30
C PRO A 65 -7.80 -9.56 5.53
N LEU A 66 -6.58 -10.04 5.30
CA LEU A 66 -5.75 -10.59 6.37
C LEU A 66 -5.23 -9.46 7.25
N PRO A 67 -5.37 -9.54 8.59
CA PRO A 67 -4.95 -8.47 9.48
C PRO A 67 -3.49 -8.03 9.29
N GLY A 68 -2.57 -8.99 9.06
CA GLY A 68 -1.16 -8.68 8.84
C GLY A 68 -0.91 -7.90 7.53
N CYS A 69 -1.71 -8.14 6.49
CA CYS A 69 -1.66 -7.40 5.23
C CYS A 69 -2.24 -5.98 5.36
N GLN A 70 -3.02 -5.70 6.41
CA GLN A 70 -3.62 -4.39 6.66
C GLN A 70 -2.76 -3.48 7.56
N THR A 71 -1.61 -3.96 8.04
CA THR A 71 -0.70 -3.17 8.89
C THR A 71 -0.13 -1.95 8.17
N TYR A 72 0.34 -2.12 6.94
CA TYR A 72 0.84 -1.03 6.09
C TYR A 72 -0.23 0.05 5.82
N PRO A 73 -1.40 -0.26 5.21
CA PRO A 73 -2.39 0.77 4.92
C PRO A 73 -2.98 1.41 6.19
N ALA A 74 -3.06 0.68 7.31
CA ALA A 74 -3.44 1.26 8.59
C ALA A 74 -2.41 2.30 9.07
N TYR A 75 -1.12 2.05 8.87
CA TYR A 75 -0.07 3.00 9.21
C TYR A 75 -0.04 4.21 8.27
N VAL A 76 -0.28 4.03 6.97
CA VAL A 76 -0.46 5.14 6.02
C VAL A 76 -1.64 6.03 6.44
N SER A 77 -2.77 5.44 6.83
CA SER A 77 -3.89 6.19 7.40
C SER A 77 -3.54 6.90 8.71
N TRP A 78 -2.74 6.27 9.58
CA TRP A 78 -2.24 6.92 10.79
C TRP A 78 -1.35 8.13 10.45
N LEU A 79 -0.46 8.03 9.47
CA LEU A 79 0.35 9.15 8.99
C LEU A 79 -0.54 10.27 8.43
N ALA A 80 -1.54 9.92 7.63
CA ALA A 80 -2.48 10.90 7.07
C ALA A 80 -3.24 11.68 8.15
N LEU A 81 -3.56 11.04 9.28
CA LEU A 81 -4.26 11.66 10.39
C LEU A 81 -3.35 12.41 11.37
N ASN A 82 -2.08 12.03 11.52
CA ASN A 82 -1.27 12.47 12.65
C ASN A 82 0.06 13.13 12.28
N ALA A 83 0.66 12.80 11.14
CA ALA A 83 1.92 13.39 10.73
C ALA A 83 1.72 14.81 10.16
N GLU A 84 2.79 15.59 10.15
CA GLU A 84 2.84 16.77 9.28
C GLU A 84 2.89 16.28 7.81
N PRO A 85 2.11 16.87 6.88
CA PRO A 85 2.03 16.38 5.51
C PRO A 85 3.41 16.21 4.84
N VAL A 86 4.30 17.19 5.00
CA VAL A 86 5.67 17.12 4.46
C VAL A 86 6.52 16.00 5.11
N GLU A 87 6.32 15.66 6.38
CA GLU A 87 7.01 14.52 6.99
C GLU A 87 6.50 13.18 6.42
N ALA A 88 5.20 13.11 6.11
CA ALA A 88 4.60 11.96 5.44
C ALA A 88 5.15 11.80 4.01
N VAL A 89 5.41 12.89 3.27
CA VAL A 89 6.10 12.85 1.96
C VAL A 89 7.42 12.10 2.10
N ILE A 90 8.29 12.52 3.02
CA ILE A 90 9.61 11.92 3.18
C ILE A 90 9.51 10.43 3.53
N ALA A 91 8.59 10.07 4.44
CA ALA A 91 8.40 8.70 4.89
C ALA A 91 7.94 7.78 3.75
N LEU A 92 6.96 8.22 2.94
CA LEU A 92 6.41 7.46 1.82
C LEU A 92 7.40 7.32 0.66
N THR A 93 8.06 8.42 0.27
CA THR A 93 9.03 8.39 -0.84
C THR A 93 10.21 7.46 -0.56
N ALA A 94 10.63 7.34 0.70
CA ALA A 94 11.67 6.39 1.09
C ALA A 94 11.26 4.92 0.88
N ASN A 95 9.96 4.62 0.77
CA ASN A 95 9.43 3.28 0.59
C ASN A 95 9.23 2.90 -0.90
N PHE A 96 8.93 3.86 -1.77
CA PHE A 96 8.54 3.59 -3.17
C PHE A 96 9.56 2.77 -3.97
N ALA A 97 10.85 2.99 -3.74
CA ALA A 97 11.89 2.22 -4.44
C ALA A 97 11.87 0.73 -4.08
N ALA A 98 11.56 0.39 -2.83
CA ALA A 98 11.45 -1.01 -2.40
C ALA A 98 10.24 -1.67 -3.07
N TRP A 99 9.08 -1.04 -2.98
CA TRP A 99 7.85 -1.49 -3.62
C TRP A 99 8.01 -1.71 -5.13
N GLY A 100 8.58 -0.73 -5.85
CA GLY A 100 8.80 -0.84 -7.29
C GLY A 100 9.70 -2.02 -7.67
N ASN A 101 10.75 -2.30 -6.88
CA ASN A 101 11.60 -3.47 -7.10
C ASN A 101 10.84 -4.78 -6.88
N TYR A 102 10.00 -4.88 -5.84
CA TYR A 102 9.17 -6.07 -5.62
C TYR A 102 8.18 -6.28 -6.76
N CYS A 103 7.56 -5.20 -7.24
CA CYS A 103 6.68 -5.24 -8.40
C CYS A 103 7.38 -5.72 -9.66
N ALA A 104 8.62 -5.28 -9.91
CA ALA A 104 9.42 -5.75 -11.05
C ALA A 104 9.73 -7.25 -10.97
N GLU A 105 10.05 -7.77 -9.78
CA GLU A 105 10.29 -9.20 -9.58
C GLU A 105 8.99 -10.02 -9.70
N MET A 106 7.88 -9.54 -9.12
CA MET A 106 6.56 -10.17 -9.27
C MET A 106 6.16 -10.24 -10.74
N SER A 107 6.30 -9.14 -11.47
CA SER A 107 6.02 -9.05 -12.91
C SER A 107 6.76 -10.13 -13.72
N ARG A 108 8.06 -10.29 -13.49
CA ARG A 108 8.88 -11.33 -14.13
C ARG A 108 8.42 -12.74 -13.73
N GLY A 109 8.16 -12.94 -12.45
CA GLY A 109 7.72 -14.23 -11.90
C GLY A 109 6.37 -14.69 -12.45
N LEU A 110 5.38 -13.78 -12.50
CA LEU A 110 4.03 -14.05 -13.01
C LEU A 110 4.05 -14.48 -14.48
N ARG A 111 4.81 -13.78 -15.32
CA ARG A 111 4.98 -14.16 -16.73
C ARG A 111 5.70 -15.50 -16.88
N ARG A 112 6.83 -15.67 -16.18
CA ARG A 112 7.70 -16.83 -16.36
C ARG A 112 7.11 -18.14 -15.84
N HIS A 113 6.42 -18.10 -14.71
CA HIS A 113 5.99 -19.30 -14.00
C HIS A 113 4.49 -19.57 -14.10
N TYR A 114 3.68 -18.54 -14.36
CA TYR A 114 2.23 -18.65 -14.38
C TYR A 114 1.62 -18.29 -15.74
N GLY A 115 2.42 -17.84 -16.71
CA GLY A 115 1.96 -17.54 -18.06
C GLY A 115 1.03 -16.32 -18.15
N PHE A 116 1.11 -15.41 -17.17
CA PHE A 116 0.28 -14.21 -17.14
C PHE A 116 0.61 -13.31 -18.34
N THR A 117 -0.42 -12.68 -18.92
CA THR A 117 -0.28 -11.76 -20.06
C THR A 117 0.24 -10.39 -19.61
N ASP A 118 0.60 -9.54 -20.57
CA ASP A 118 1.00 -8.16 -20.28
C ASP A 118 -0.13 -7.36 -19.63
N ALA A 119 -1.38 -7.57 -20.05
CA ALA A 119 -2.54 -6.96 -19.42
C ALA A 119 -2.68 -7.40 -17.95
N ALA A 120 -2.58 -8.71 -17.68
CA ALA A 120 -2.67 -9.26 -16.32
C ALA A 120 -1.54 -8.74 -15.40
N CYS A 121 -0.37 -8.43 -15.96
CA CYS A 121 0.74 -7.86 -15.20
C CYS A 121 0.70 -6.32 -15.14
N GLY A 122 -0.25 -5.66 -15.80
CA GLY A 122 -0.30 -4.20 -15.91
C GLY A 122 -0.32 -3.48 -14.56
N PHE A 123 -0.96 -4.06 -13.54
CA PHE A 123 -0.92 -3.54 -12.17
C PHE A 123 0.50 -3.51 -11.58
N VAL A 124 1.22 -4.64 -11.63
CA VAL A 124 2.57 -4.71 -11.08
C VAL A 124 3.56 -3.95 -11.96
N ASP A 125 3.38 -3.93 -13.28
CA ASP A 125 4.24 -3.17 -14.20
C ASP A 125 4.11 -1.65 -14.00
N PHE A 126 2.91 -1.18 -13.65
CA PHE A 126 2.67 0.23 -13.33
C PHE A 126 3.55 0.70 -12.17
N PHE A 127 3.62 -0.06 -11.08
CA PHE A 127 4.47 0.27 -9.93
C PHE A 127 5.95 -0.07 -10.14
N ALA A 128 6.25 -1.05 -11.00
CA ALA A 128 7.63 -1.41 -11.34
C ALA A 128 8.32 -0.37 -12.24
N THR A 129 7.55 0.43 -12.97
CA THR A 129 8.07 1.45 -13.86
C THR A 129 8.54 2.67 -13.07
N PRO A 130 9.81 3.09 -13.20
CA PRO A 130 10.30 4.30 -12.54
C PRO A 130 9.46 5.52 -12.91
N ALA A 131 9.12 6.35 -11.92
CA ALA A 131 8.44 7.62 -12.10
C ALA A 131 9.32 8.77 -11.56
N PRO A 132 10.29 9.26 -12.35
CA PRO A 132 11.17 10.37 -11.96
C PRO A 132 10.39 11.60 -11.51
N GLU A 133 9.25 11.88 -12.14
CA GLU A 133 8.39 13.01 -11.85
C GLU A 133 7.84 12.97 -10.42
N VAL A 134 7.53 11.77 -9.89
CA VAL A 134 7.08 11.60 -8.49
C VAL A 134 8.22 11.90 -7.52
N THR A 135 9.46 11.56 -7.91
CA THR A 135 10.64 11.86 -7.09
C THR A 135 10.91 13.36 -7.09
N GLU A 136 10.81 14.02 -8.24
CA GLU A 136 10.94 15.48 -8.36
C GLU A 136 9.87 16.21 -7.54
N GLN A 137 8.60 15.80 -7.63
CA GLN A 137 7.51 16.36 -6.82
C GLN A 137 7.75 16.18 -5.31
N ALA A 138 8.28 15.03 -4.89
CA ALA A 138 8.63 14.81 -3.49
C ALA A 138 9.74 15.76 -3.03
N LEU A 139 10.77 15.97 -3.85
CA LEU A 139 11.85 16.90 -3.56
C LEU A 139 11.33 18.33 -3.46
N ASP A 140 10.46 18.76 -4.38
CA ASP A 140 9.85 20.09 -4.38
C ASP A 140 8.98 20.30 -3.12
N ALA A 141 8.18 19.30 -2.74
CA ALA A 141 7.36 19.33 -1.52
C ALA A 141 8.23 19.47 -0.26
N VAL A 142 9.31 18.70 -0.16
CA VAL A 142 10.24 18.78 0.98
C VAL A 142 10.98 20.11 1.01
N GLN A 143 11.42 20.62 -0.14
CA GLN A 143 12.10 21.91 -0.25
C GLN A 143 11.15 23.05 0.15
N SER A 144 9.88 23.01 -0.28
CA SER A 144 8.88 23.98 0.11
C SER A 144 8.69 24.05 1.63
N GLY A 145 8.66 22.90 2.31
CA GLY A 145 8.60 22.86 3.77
C GLY A 145 9.86 23.44 4.45
N LEU A 146 11.05 23.16 3.91
CA LEU A 146 12.31 23.74 4.40
C LEU A 146 12.33 25.26 4.27
N ASP A 147 11.87 25.77 3.12
CA ASP A 147 11.80 27.21 2.83
C ASP A 147 10.79 27.94 3.73
N ALA A 148 9.70 27.25 4.10
CA ALA A 148 8.73 27.72 5.10
C ALA A 148 9.28 27.69 6.54
N GLY A 149 10.53 27.26 6.74
CA GLY A 149 11.19 27.24 8.04
C GLY A 149 10.88 26.01 8.88
N LEU A 150 10.22 24.99 8.33
CA LEU A 150 9.97 23.75 9.04
C LEU A 150 11.30 23.12 9.47
N ARG A 151 11.29 22.55 10.67
CA ARG A 151 12.40 21.80 11.24
C ARG A 151 11.92 20.39 11.42
N PHE A 152 12.25 19.53 10.47
CA PHE A 152 11.88 18.13 10.55
C PHE A 152 12.50 17.49 11.78
N GLY A 153 11.70 16.76 12.55
CA GLY A 153 12.25 15.88 13.55
C GLY A 153 12.96 14.74 12.82
N ARG A 154 14.28 14.83 12.59
CA ARG A 154 15.06 13.78 11.87
C ARG A 154 14.77 12.38 12.43
N ARG A 155 14.55 12.29 13.74
CA ARG A 155 14.17 11.06 14.44
C ARG A 155 12.73 10.60 14.12
N ALA A 156 11.77 11.52 14.02
CA ALA A 156 10.38 11.21 13.70
C ALA A 156 10.25 10.71 12.26
N VAL A 157 10.81 11.45 11.29
CA VAL A 157 10.79 11.06 9.87
C VAL A 157 11.48 9.71 9.64
N HIS A 158 12.64 9.50 10.25
CA HIS A 158 13.33 8.20 10.18
C HIS A 158 12.51 7.07 10.82
N HIS A 159 11.83 7.36 11.93
CA HIS A 159 10.94 6.39 12.57
C HIS A 159 9.75 6.03 11.69
N TYR A 160 9.14 7.01 11.02
CA TYR A 160 8.03 6.77 10.10
C TYR A 160 8.43 5.90 8.91
N GLY A 161 9.55 6.21 8.26
CA GLY A 161 10.07 5.40 7.15
C GLY A 161 10.39 3.96 7.57
N LEU A 162 11.03 3.77 8.74
CA LEU A 162 11.30 2.42 9.27
C LEU A 162 10.03 1.62 9.56
N LEU A 163 9.01 2.26 10.14
CA LEU A 163 7.75 1.59 10.42
C LEU A 163 7.01 1.21 9.13
N LEU A 164 6.99 2.09 8.11
CA LEU A 164 6.43 1.76 6.79
C LEU A 164 7.09 0.51 6.20
N GLN A 165 8.42 0.47 6.14
CA GLN A 165 9.15 -0.69 5.62
C GLN A 165 8.89 -1.95 6.45
N THR A 166 8.82 -1.82 7.77
CA THR A 166 8.55 -2.97 8.66
C THR A 166 7.14 -3.51 8.45
N TYR A 167 6.14 -2.64 8.29
CA TYR A 167 4.77 -3.05 8.02
C TYR A 167 4.60 -3.61 6.61
N GLU A 168 5.35 -3.11 5.62
CA GLU A 168 5.40 -3.74 4.30
C GLU A 168 5.99 -5.16 4.37
N LEU A 169 7.04 -5.37 5.17
CA LEU A 169 7.57 -6.72 5.40
C LEU A 169 6.54 -7.64 6.08
N MET A 170 5.77 -7.13 7.05
CA MET A 170 4.67 -7.90 7.66
C MET A 170 3.61 -8.31 6.62
N PHE A 171 3.33 -7.46 5.63
CA PHE A 171 2.45 -7.81 4.52
C PHE A 171 3.00 -9.01 3.73
N TRP A 172 4.28 -8.99 3.38
CA TRP A 172 4.91 -10.09 2.63
C TRP A 172 4.98 -11.39 3.44
N ASP A 173 5.38 -11.30 4.71
CA ASP A 173 5.43 -12.44 5.62
C ASP A 173 4.05 -13.07 5.79
N THR A 174 3.03 -12.23 6.00
CA THR A 174 1.63 -12.68 6.12
C THR A 174 1.19 -13.41 4.86
N LEU A 175 1.55 -12.92 3.67
CA LEU A 175 1.24 -13.59 2.39
C LEU A 175 1.98 -14.91 2.17
N ALA A 176 3.19 -15.04 2.72
CA ALA A 176 3.99 -16.25 2.62
C ALA A 176 3.54 -17.36 3.59
N GLU A 177 2.83 -17.01 4.67
CA GLU A 177 2.34 -18.00 5.63
C GLU A 177 1.37 -19.01 4.99
N PRO A 178 1.48 -20.32 5.28
CA PRO A 178 0.55 -21.30 4.74
C PRO A 178 -0.89 -21.03 5.20
N ALA A 179 -1.87 -21.18 4.30
CA ALA A 179 -3.30 -20.99 4.61
C ALA A 179 -3.80 -21.85 5.79
N VAL A 180 -3.15 -22.99 6.06
CA VAL A 180 -3.44 -23.89 7.20
C VAL A 180 -3.13 -23.23 8.55
N VAL A 181 -2.16 -22.32 8.61
CA VAL A 181 -1.74 -21.61 9.83
C VAL A 181 -2.63 -20.39 10.12
N ARG A 182 -3.32 -19.86 9.10
CA ARG A 182 -4.12 -18.62 9.19
C ARG A 182 -5.51 -18.80 9.82
N ARG A 183 -6.00 -20.03 9.99
CA ARG A 183 -7.26 -20.25 10.74
C ARG A 183 -6.96 -20.04 12.24
N PRO A 184 -7.68 -19.14 12.94
CA PRO A 184 -7.73 -19.23 14.39
C PRO A 184 -8.19 -20.64 14.73
N ALA A 185 -7.51 -21.32 15.65
CA ALA A 185 -7.88 -22.66 16.08
C ALA A 185 -9.38 -22.68 16.33
N GLU A 186 -10.13 -23.37 15.45
CA GLU A 186 -11.57 -23.55 15.61
C GLU A 186 -11.77 -24.03 17.04
N SER A 187 -12.43 -23.21 17.86
CA SER A 187 -12.70 -23.55 19.24
C SER A 187 -13.34 -24.93 19.23
N ARG A 188 -12.65 -25.93 19.76
CA ARG A 188 -13.24 -27.23 20.04
C ARG A 188 -14.41 -27.00 20.99
N ARG A 189 -15.61 -26.78 20.45
CA ARG A 189 -16.84 -27.15 21.14
C ARG A 189 -16.97 -28.65 20.97
N ASP A 190 -16.10 -29.36 21.67
CA ASP A 190 -16.29 -30.77 21.94
C ASP A 190 -17.50 -30.89 22.87
N GLY A 191 -18.41 -31.77 22.49
CA GLY A 191 -19.63 -32.02 23.22
C GLY A 191 -19.32 -32.64 24.59
N SER A 192 -19.87 -32.04 25.63
CA SER A 192 -20.26 -32.80 26.83
C SER A 192 -21.78 -32.87 26.80
N ARG A 193 -22.34 -33.91 26.18
CA ARG A 193 -22.86 -35.11 26.85
C ARG A 193 -23.77 -34.82 28.04
N ALA A 194 -25.03 -35.18 27.81
CA ALA A 194 -26.00 -35.67 28.78
C ALA A 194 -25.38 -36.35 30.00
N GLY A 195 -25.94 -36.04 31.17
CA GLY A 195 -25.70 -36.74 32.42
C GLY A 195 -26.88 -36.51 33.37
N THR A 196 -27.81 -37.48 33.34
CA THR A 196 -28.81 -37.89 34.35
C THR A 196 -29.70 -36.84 35.00
#